data_AF-V4JMJ0-F1
#
_entry.id   AF-V4JMJ0-F1
#
_cell.length_a   1.000
_cell.length_b   1.000
_cell.length_c   1.000
_cell.angle_alpha   90.00
_cell.angle_beta   90.00
_cell.angle_gamma   90.00
#
_symmetry.space_group_name_H-M   'P 1'
#
loop_
_entity.id
_entity.type
_entity.pdbx_description
1 polymer ?
#
loop_
_entity_poly.entity_id
_entity_poly.type
_entity_poly.pdbx_seq_one_letter_code
_entity_poly.pdbx_strand_id
1 'polypeptide(L)'
;MARYAAQADQLVAGRKSMGGCILSPLAGEAGIGALVYPDFPFHTYSISNATWYQFMQIEHWHSERDGLLCEAAMRRKLEHRGYAVSRYDYAPGTFFPEHDHAVDKIDGLLSGRLRITMSGQEAVLEPGDMILVPKHVTHTTEVVGEETAVSLDAVRIR
;
A
#
# COMPACT_ATOMS: atom_id res chain seq x y z
N MET A 1 3.49 31.93 4.06
CA MET A 1 3.91 31.20 5.28
C MET A 1 3.14 29.89 5.24
N ALA A 2 3.67 28.69 4.98
CA ALA A 2 5.02 28.18 4.86
C ALA A 2 5.06 27.12 3.73
N ARG A 3 6.27 26.86 3.23
CA ARG A 3 6.61 25.93 2.15
C ARG A 3 6.73 24.51 2.71
N TYR A 4 6.03 23.53 2.17
CA TYR A 4 6.38 22.10 2.31
C TYR A 4 6.06 21.38 1.01
N ALA A 5 6.98 21.52 0.06
CA ALA A 5 7.12 20.64 -1.09
C ALA A 5 8.50 19.99 -0.98
N ALA A 6 8.57 18.71 -1.35
CA ALA A 6 9.75 17.87 -1.46
C ALA A 6 10.34 17.31 -0.16
N GLN A 7 9.94 16.08 0.19
CA GLN A 7 10.89 15.13 0.78
C GLN A 7 10.33 13.70 0.76
N ALA A 8 10.62 12.97 -0.33
CA ALA A 8 10.78 11.51 -0.32
C ALA A 8 11.19 11.00 -1.71
N ASP A 9 12.25 11.54 -2.32
CA ASP A 9 12.92 10.79 -3.39
C ASP A 9 14.35 11.29 -3.58
N GLN A 10 15.31 10.64 -2.94
CA GLN A 10 16.73 10.63 -3.31
C GLN A 10 17.52 9.73 -2.35
N LEU A 11 18.03 8.62 -2.89
CA LEU A 11 19.40 8.07 -2.72
C LEU A 11 19.40 6.53 -2.70
N VAL A 12 19.44 5.90 -3.88
CA VAL A 12 20.45 4.85 -4.20
C VAL A 12 20.71 4.88 -5.71
N ALA A 13 21.66 5.71 -6.14
CA ALA A 13 22.30 5.58 -7.44
C ALA A 13 23.80 5.36 -7.21
N GLY A 14 24.29 4.15 -7.55
CA GLY A 14 25.72 3.89 -7.51
C GLY A 14 26.12 2.42 -7.64
N ARG A 15 26.24 1.91 -8.87
CA ARG A 15 27.38 1.05 -9.22
C ARG A 15 27.59 0.98 -10.73
N LYS A 16 28.83 1.30 -11.13
CA LYS A 16 29.38 1.17 -12.49
C LYS A 16 29.62 -0.30 -12.83
N SER A 17 29.55 -0.57 -14.13
CA SER A 17 29.86 -1.83 -14.83
C SER A 17 31.28 -2.34 -14.60
N MET A 18 31.47 -3.66 -14.70
CA MET A 18 32.40 -4.34 -15.63
C MET A 18 32.32 -5.88 -15.49
N GLY A 19 32.12 -6.57 -16.61
CA GLY A 19 32.73 -7.88 -16.92
C GLY A 19 31.90 -9.17 -16.73
N GLY A 20 31.66 -9.89 -17.84
CA GLY A 20 31.78 -11.36 -17.83
C GLY A 20 30.58 -12.23 -18.24
N CYS A 21 30.33 -12.34 -19.56
CA CYS A 21 30.10 -13.58 -20.33
C CYS A 21 29.30 -14.80 -19.78
N ILE A 22 28.17 -15.04 -20.47
CA ILE A 22 27.57 -16.30 -21.01
C ILE A 22 27.15 -17.43 -20.04
N LEU A 23 25.85 -17.76 -20.03
CA LEU A 23 25.23 -19.02 -20.53
C LEU A 23 23.73 -19.11 -20.15
N SER A 24 22.86 -19.13 -21.17
CA SER A 24 21.55 -19.79 -21.14
C SER A 24 21.77 -21.30 -21.42
N PRO A 25 20.88 -22.25 -21.04
CA PRO A 25 19.51 -22.33 -21.58
C PRO A 25 18.39 -22.85 -20.65
N LEU A 26 17.16 -22.48 -21.05
CA LEU A 26 15.89 -23.23 -21.11
C LEU A 26 15.26 -23.87 -19.84
N ALA A 27 14.06 -23.35 -19.55
CA ALA A 27 12.77 -24.02 -19.39
C ALA A 27 12.67 -25.32 -18.54
N GLY A 28 11.86 -25.23 -17.47
CA GLY A 28 11.31 -26.36 -16.75
C GLY A 28 10.17 -25.89 -15.84
N GLU A 29 8.95 -26.21 -16.24
CA GLU A 29 7.68 -25.71 -15.72
C GLU A 29 7.37 -26.17 -14.28
N ALA A 30 6.78 -25.28 -13.48
CA ALA A 30 6.13 -25.63 -12.22
C ALA A 30 4.67 -26.05 -12.51
N GLY A 31 4.35 -27.31 -12.22
CA GLY A 31 3.07 -27.94 -12.55
C GLY A 31 1.88 -27.32 -11.83
N ILE A 32 0.83 -27.06 -12.62
CA ILE A 32 -0.54 -26.76 -12.16
C ILE A 32 -1.33 -28.07 -12.08
N GLY A 33 -1.85 -28.41 -10.91
CA GLY A 33 -2.86 -29.46 -10.77
C GLY A 33 -4.20 -28.94 -11.28
N ALA A 34 -4.60 -29.36 -12.48
CA ALA A 34 -5.91 -29.03 -13.05
C ALA A 34 -6.96 -30.04 -12.57
N LEU A 35 -7.94 -29.58 -11.78
CA LEU A 35 -9.21 -30.28 -11.62
C LEU A 35 -10.05 -29.98 -12.87
N VAL A 36 -10.38 -31.03 -13.62
CA VAL A 36 -11.08 -30.95 -14.91
C VAL A 36 -12.59 -30.98 -14.66
N TYR A 37 -13.30 -29.90 -15.02
CA TYR A 37 -14.74 -29.91 -15.28
C TYR A 37 -14.95 -29.66 -16.78
N PRO A 38 -15.62 -30.54 -17.54
CA PRO A 38 -15.84 -30.33 -18.96
C PRO A 38 -16.98 -29.33 -19.19
N ASP A 39 -16.87 -28.54 -20.25
CA ASP A 39 -17.94 -27.77 -20.92
C ASP A 39 -18.06 -26.26 -20.65
N PHE A 40 -16.94 -25.52 -20.59
CA PHE A 40 -16.95 -24.08 -20.88
C PHE A 40 -15.89 -23.70 -21.93
N PRO A 41 -16.21 -22.80 -22.89
CA PRO A 41 -15.28 -22.40 -23.94
C PRO A 41 -14.05 -21.73 -23.33
N PHE A 42 -12.86 -22.21 -23.75
CA PHE A 42 -11.55 -21.71 -23.35
C PHE A 42 -11.36 -20.23 -23.71
N HIS A 43 -11.82 -19.33 -22.85
CA HIS A 43 -11.19 -18.04 -22.69
C HIS A 43 -10.14 -18.21 -21.59
N THR A 44 -8.87 -18.29 -21.99
CA THR A 44 -7.76 -18.02 -21.07
C THR A 44 -7.86 -16.56 -20.67
N TYR A 45 -8.66 -16.25 -19.66
CA TYR A 45 -8.51 -14.99 -18.95
C TYR A 45 -7.18 -15.08 -18.22
N SER A 46 -6.14 -14.50 -18.81
CA SER A 46 -5.04 -13.99 -18.00
C SER A 46 -5.69 -12.97 -17.08
N ILE A 47 -6.04 -13.36 -15.86
CA ILE A 47 -6.35 -12.42 -14.79
C ILE A 47 -5.02 -11.70 -14.57
N SER A 48 -4.83 -10.60 -15.31
CA SER A 48 -3.67 -9.76 -15.15
C SER A 48 -3.68 -9.28 -13.71
N ASN A 49 -2.50 -8.96 -13.18
CA ASN A 49 -2.41 -8.34 -11.88
C ASN A 49 -3.19 -7.00 -11.76
N ALA A 50 -3.82 -6.52 -12.83
CA ALA A 50 -4.58 -5.28 -12.85
C ALA A 50 -5.97 -5.40 -12.20
N THR A 51 -6.63 -6.56 -12.21
CA THR A 51 -8.04 -6.65 -11.78
C THR A 51 -8.26 -6.59 -10.26
N TRP A 52 -7.23 -6.83 -9.44
CA TRP A 52 -7.37 -6.76 -7.98
C TRP A 52 -7.12 -5.36 -7.39
N TYR A 53 -6.52 -4.44 -8.16
CA TYR A 53 -6.37 -3.03 -7.78
C TYR A 53 -7.63 -2.18 -8.00
N GLN A 54 -8.71 -2.80 -8.51
CA GLN A 54 -9.97 -2.13 -8.75
C GLN A 54 -10.75 -1.80 -7.46
N PHE A 55 -10.38 -2.40 -6.32
CA PHE A 55 -11.11 -2.26 -5.06
C PHE A 55 -10.19 -1.79 -3.93
N MET A 56 -10.61 -0.73 -3.23
CA MET A 56 -9.96 -0.25 -2.00
C MET A 56 -9.93 -1.36 -0.95
N GLN A 57 -8.73 -1.76 -0.52
CA GLN A 57 -8.54 -2.80 0.48
C GLN A 57 -8.34 -2.16 1.86
N ILE A 58 -9.42 -2.07 2.62
CA ILE A 58 -9.42 -1.53 3.99
C ILE A 58 -9.54 -2.68 4.98
N GLU A 59 -8.59 -2.77 5.90
CA GLU A 59 -8.64 -3.67 7.05
C GLU A 59 -9.01 -2.88 8.30
N HIS A 60 -10.03 -3.33 9.02
CA HIS A 60 -10.40 -2.78 10.32
C HIS A 60 -9.60 -3.44 11.46
N TRP A 61 -9.24 -2.66 12.47
CA TRP A 61 -8.62 -3.19 13.69
C TRP A 61 -9.59 -4.10 14.44
N HIS A 62 -9.12 -5.28 14.86
CA HIS A 62 -9.94 -6.22 15.63
C HIS A 62 -9.37 -6.40 17.03
N SER A 63 -10.00 -5.79 18.03
CA SER A 63 -9.48 -5.76 19.40
C SER A 63 -9.33 -7.14 20.05
N GLU A 64 -10.19 -8.09 19.68
CA GLU A 64 -10.12 -9.48 20.16
C GLU A 64 -8.86 -10.22 19.69
N ARG A 65 -8.38 -9.89 18.49
CA ARG A 65 -7.22 -10.53 17.85
C ARG A 65 -5.94 -9.74 18.08
N ASP A 66 -6.03 -8.42 17.95
CA ASP A 66 -4.89 -7.52 17.87
C ASP A 66 -4.63 -6.78 19.20
N GLY A 67 -5.54 -6.89 20.18
CA GLY A 67 -5.52 -6.17 21.44
C GLY A 67 -6.08 -4.74 21.32
N LEU A 68 -5.94 -3.94 22.38
CA LEU A 68 -6.37 -2.53 22.34
C LEU A 68 -5.61 -1.77 21.24
N LEU A 69 -6.32 -0.94 20.50
CA LEU A 69 -5.73 -0.07 19.49
C LEU A 69 -4.77 0.92 20.17
N CYS A 70 -3.50 0.86 19.82
CA CYS A 70 -2.50 1.85 20.16
C CYS A 70 -1.39 1.85 19.10
N GLU A 71 -0.61 2.93 19.06
CA GLU A 71 0.49 3.06 18.09
C GLU A 71 1.42 1.85 18.11
N ALA A 72 1.86 1.44 19.31
CA ALA A 72 2.80 0.33 19.44
C ALA A 72 2.25 -0.99 18.89
N ALA A 73 0.95 -1.26 19.08
CA ALA A 73 0.33 -2.48 18.58
C ALA A 73 0.21 -2.46 17.05
N MET A 74 -0.27 -1.36 16.47
CA MET A 74 -0.42 -1.23 15.02
C MET A 74 0.93 -1.22 14.31
N ARG A 75 1.90 -0.46 14.83
CA ARG A 75 3.29 -0.47 14.34
C ARG A 75 3.87 -1.88 14.30
N ARG A 76 3.79 -2.62 15.41
CA ARG A 76 4.29 -3.99 15.50
C ARG A 76 3.63 -4.91 14.48
N LYS A 77 2.32 -4.76 14.26
CA LYS A 77 1.56 -5.53 13.26
C LYS A 77 2.06 -5.25 11.84
N LEU A 78 2.27 -3.98 11.49
CA LEU A 78 2.77 -3.56 10.18
C LEU A 78 4.23 -3.99 9.96
N GLU A 79 5.08 -3.85 10.98
CA GLU A 79 6.48 -4.30 10.95
C GLU A 79 6.58 -5.83 10.76
N HIS A 80 5.75 -6.62 11.45
CA HIS A 80 5.69 -8.08 11.26
C HIS A 80 5.35 -8.43 9.81
N ARG A 81 4.54 -7.60 9.14
CA ARG A 81 4.17 -7.77 7.73
C ARG A 81 5.26 -7.34 6.74
N GLY A 82 6.43 -6.91 7.22
CA GLY A 82 7.58 -6.54 6.39
C GLY A 82 7.56 -5.08 5.91
N TYR A 83 6.90 -4.20 6.66
CA TYR A 83 6.88 -2.76 6.38
C TYR A 83 7.79 -1.98 7.33
N ALA A 84 8.39 -0.90 6.85
CA ALA A 84 9.03 0.12 7.66
C ALA A 84 7.98 1.18 7.99
N VAL A 85 7.83 1.54 9.26
CA VAL A 85 6.71 2.36 9.72
C VAL A 85 7.18 3.73 10.21
N SER A 86 6.59 4.78 9.68
CA SER A 86 6.75 6.17 10.11
C SER A 86 5.44 6.68 10.72
N ARG A 87 5.52 7.58 11.70
CA ARG A 87 4.34 8.25 12.25
C ARG A 87 4.24 9.67 11.73
N TYR A 88 3.03 10.09 11.39
CA TYR A 88 2.71 11.46 11.02
C TYR A 88 1.45 11.95 11.72
N ASP A 89 1.46 13.23 12.07
CA ASP A 89 0.35 13.93 12.69
C ASP A 89 -0.08 15.04 11.71
N TYR A 90 -1.23 14.88 11.06
CA TYR A 90 -1.73 15.78 10.03
C TYR A 90 -2.82 16.69 10.59
N ALA A 91 -2.64 18.00 10.45
CA ALA A 91 -3.62 18.98 10.91
C ALA A 91 -4.94 18.88 10.10
N PRO A 92 -6.08 19.29 10.68
CA PRO A 92 -7.35 19.44 9.96
C PRO A 92 -7.19 20.18 8.63
N GLY A 93 -7.83 19.67 7.57
CA GLY A 93 -7.76 20.24 6.22
C GLY A 93 -6.44 20.03 5.48
N THR A 94 -5.49 19.26 6.05
CA THR A 94 -4.30 18.82 5.29
C THR A 94 -4.75 18.02 4.08
N PHE A 95 -4.28 18.41 2.89
CA PHE A 95 -4.60 17.75 1.63
C PHE A 95 -3.32 17.38 0.88
N PHE A 96 -3.23 16.11 0.52
CA PHE A 96 -2.21 15.55 -0.38
C PHE A 96 -2.82 15.45 -1.77
N PRO A 97 -2.37 16.29 -2.72
CA PRO A 97 -2.87 16.26 -4.09
C PRO A 97 -2.50 14.95 -4.78
N GLU A 98 -3.03 14.77 -5.98
CA GLU A 98 -2.83 13.56 -6.78
C GLU A 98 -1.35 13.18 -6.91
N HIS A 99 -1.01 11.98 -6.46
CA HIS A 99 0.35 11.43 -6.52
C HIS A 99 0.34 9.90 -6.52
N ASP A 100 1.49 9.31 -6.81
CA ASP A 100 1.76 7.88 -6.66
C ASP A 100 3.15 7.67 -6.03
N HIS A 101 3.51 6.41 -5.79
CA HIS A 101 4.81 6.00 -5.27
C HIS A 101 5.23 4.65 -5.85
N ALA A 102 6.54 4.38 -5.88
CA ALA A 102 7.10 3.17 -6.51
C ALA A 102 7.03 1.89 -5.67
N VAL A 103 6.53 1.99 -4.44
CA VAL A 103 6.50 0.91 -3.43
C VAL A 103 5.09 0.76 -2.87
N ASP A 104 4.69 -0.43 -2.45
CA ASP A 104 3.39 -0.59 -1.79
C ASP A 104 3.43 0.05 -0.39
N LYS A 105 2.32 0.66 0.00
CA LYS A 105 2.13 1.30 1.29
C LYS A 105 0.89 0.81 2.02
N ILE A 106 0.90 0.92 3.34
CA ILE A 106 -0.30 0.85 4.16
C ILE A 106 -0.38 2.12 5.00
N ASP A 107 -1.51 2.82 4.93
CA ASP A 107 -1.82 3.94 5.82
C ASP A 107 -2.74 3.44 6.94
N GLY A 108 -2.22 3.43 8.17
CA GLY A 108 -2.96 3.00 9.37
C GLY A 108 -3.35 4.18 10.25
N LEU A 109 -4.64 4.35 10.54
CA LEU A 109 -5.14 5.52 11.26
C LEU A 109 -5.33 5.24 12.76
N LEU A 110 -4.81 6.12 13.61
CA LEU A 110 -4.88 6.02 15.08
C LEU A 110 -5.86 7.03 15.70
N SER A 111 -6.09 8.18 15.05
CA SER A 111 -7.05 9.21 15.47
C SER A 111 -7.46 10.08 14.28
N GLY A 112 -8.52 10.89 14.42
CA GLY A 112 -9.05 11.71 13.33
C GLY A 112 -9.67 10.88 12.21
N ARG A 113 -9.79 11.47 11.02
CA ARG A 113 -10.34 10.81 9.82
C ARG A 113 -9.57 11.23 8.57
N LEU A 114 -9.32 10.27 7.68
CA LEU A 114 -8.68 10.49 6.39
C LEU A 114 -9.62 10.07 5.27
N ARG A 115 -9.95 10.99 4.36
CA ARG A 115 -10.52 10.62 3.06
C ARG A 115 -9.39 10.25 2.13
N ILE A 116 -9.51 9.11 1.46
CA ILE A 116 -8.59 8.70 0.41
C ILE A 116 -9.38 8.35 -0.85
N THR A 117 -8.88 8.79 -1.99
CA THR A 117 -9.50 8.58 -3.30
C THR A 117 -8.47 7.93 -4.22
N MET A 118 -8.81 6.76 -4.77
CA MET A 118 -7.96 6.02 -5.72
C MET A 118 -8.83 5.14 -6.62
N SER A 119 -8.39 4.86 -7.85
CA SER A 119 -9.13 3.98 -8.78
C SER A 119 -10.61 4.37 -9.02
N GLY A 120 -10.93 5.67 -8.92
CA GLY A 120 -12.31 6.18 -9.05
C GLY A 120 -13.22 5.87 -7.86
N GLN A 121 -12.66 5.39 -6.75
CA GLN A 121 -13.35 5.12 -5.49
C GLN A 121 -12.88 6.09 -4.41
N GLU A 122 -13.74 6.35 -3.44
CA GLU A 122 -13.46 7.17 -2.26
C GLU A 122 -13.85 6.39 -1.00
N ALA A 123 -13.03 6.49 0.05
CA ALA A 123 -13.36 6.01 1.38
C ALA A 123 -12.90 7.01 2.45
N VAL A 124 -13.64 7.07 3.56
CA VAL A 124 -13.22 7.78 4.76
C VAL A 124 -12.79 6.74 5.79
N LEU A 125 -11.50 6.77 6.14
CA LEU A 125 -10.89 5.93 7.15
C LEU A 125 -11.18 6.49 8.54
N GLU A 126 -11.45 5.58 9.48
CA GLU A 126 -11.64 5.86 10.90
C GLU A 126 -10.49 5.25 11.74
N PRO A 127 -10.35 5.66 13.02
CA PRO A 127 -9.33 5.09 13.89
C PRO A 127 -9.42 3.57 13.99
N GLY A 128 -8.33 2.90 13.65
CA GLY A 128 -8.22 1.44 13.54
C GLY A 128 -8.18 0.93 12.11
N ASP A 129 -8.53 1.76 11.13
CA ASP A 129 -8.48 1.37 9.73
C ASP A 129 -7.05 1.37 9.21
N MET A 130 -6.75 0.40 8.35
CA MET A 130 -5.51 0.31 7.58
C MET A 130 -5.87 0.10 6.12
N ILE A 131 -5.51 1.04 5.25
CA ILE A 131 -5.73 0.90 3.80
C ILE A 131 -4.44 0.53 3.08
N LEU A 132 -4.50 -0.46 2.19
CA LEU A 132 -3.43 -0.71 1.24
C LEU A 132 -3.47 0.34 0.13
N VAL A 133 -2.37 1.08 -0.03
CA VAL A 133 -2.13 1.98 -1.16
C VAL A 133 -1.05 1.35 -2.04
N PRO A 134 -1.42 0.84 -3.22
CA PRO A 134 -0.46 0.16 -4.07
C PRO A 134 0.56 1.06 -4.73
N LYS A 135 1.71 0.48 -5.09
CA LYS A 135 2.64 1.18 -5.98
C LYS A 135 1.98 1.53 -7.31
N HIS A 136 2.34 2.70 -7.83
CA HIS A 136 1.88 3.23 -9.12
C HIS A 136 0.36 3.37 -9.24
N VAL A 137 -0.36 3.37 -8.12
CA VAL A 137 -1.77 3.74 -8.08
C VAL A 137 -1.87 5.18 -7.61
N THR A 138 -2.31 6.01 -8.54
CA THR A 138 -2.58 7.42 -8.31
C THR A 138 -3.69 7.61 -7.28
N HIS A 139 -3.44 8.44 -6.27
CA HIS A 139 -4.39 8.70 -5.20
C HIS A 139 -4.27 10.13 -4.63
N THR A 140 -5.32 10.54 -3.92
CA THR A 140 -5.35 11.76 -3.08
C THR A 140 -5.68 11.39 -1.65
N THR A 141 -5.20 12.17 -0.68
CA THR A 141 -5.55 11.99 0.74
C THR A 141 -5.90 13.32 1.38
N GLU A 142 -6.94 13.37 2.20
CA GLU A 142 -7.42 14.58 2.87
C GLU A 142 -7.76 14.29 4.33
N VAL A 143 -7.32 15.14 5.25
CA VAL A 143 -7.81 15.10 6.63
C VAL A 143 -9.19 15.75 6.69
N VAL A 144 -10.19 14.98 7.08
CA VAL A 144 -11.60 15.42 7.08
C VAL A 144 -12.15 15.60 8.50
N GLY A 145 -12.72 16.77 8.76
CA GLY A 145 -13.19 17.19 10.08
C GLY A 145 -12.14 18.00 10.84
N GLU A 146 -12.39 18.20 12.14
CA GLU A 146 -11.68 19.17 12.98
C GLU A 146 -10.59 18.55 13.87
N GLU A 147 -10.41 17.23 13.83
CA GLU A 147 -9.43 16.52 14.65
C GLU A 147 -8.13 16.25 13.86
N THR A 148 -6.99 16.38 14.52
CA THR A 148 -5.70 15.94 13.95
C THR A 148 -5.74 14.45 13.64
N ALA A 149 -5.44 14.10 12.40
CA ALA A 149 -5.28 12.71 11.99
C ALA A 149 -3.88 12.21 12.36
N VAL A 150 -3.81 11.19 13.20
CA VAL A 150 -2.55 10.51 13.52
C VAL A 150 -2.47 9.25 12.67
N SER A 151 -1.53 9.22 11.74
CA SER A 151 -1.35 8.11 10.79
C SER A 151 0.01 7.41 10.95
N LEU A 152 0.01 6.11 10.71
CA LEU A 152 1.20 5.30 10.47
C LEU A 152 1.34 5.02 8.98
N ASP A 153 2.33 5.64 8.35
CA ASP A 153 2.75 5.38 6.96
C ASP A 153 3.72 4.19 6.97
N ALA A 154 3.25 3.06 6.45
CA ALA A 154 4.01 1.82 6.42
C ALA A 154 4.45 1.53 4.99
N VAL A 155 5.76 1.59 4.72
CA VAL A 155 6.36 1.40 3.40
C VAL A 155 6.94 -0.01 3.27
N ARG A 156 6.61 -0.71 2.19
CA ARG A 156 7.09 -2.08 1.95
C ARG A 156 8.62 -2.11 1.80
N ILE A 157 9.31 -2.97 2.56
CA ILE A 157 10.79 -3.00 2.57
C ILE A 157 11.36 -3.87 1.43
N ARG A 158 10.64 -4.91 0.98
CA ARG A 158 11.08 -5.87 -0.05
C ARG A 158 9.90 -6.51 -0.77
#